data_AF-A0A7U7EIV6-F1
#
_entry.id   AF-A0A7U7EIV6-F1
#
_cell.length_a   1.000
_cell.length_b   1.000
_cell.length_c   1.000
_cell.angle_alpha   90.00
_cell.angle_beta   90.00
_cell.angle_gamma   90.00
#
_symmetry.space_group_name_H-M   'P 1'
#
loop_
_entity.id
_entity.type
_entity.pdbx_description
1 polymer ?
#
loop_
_entity_poly.entity_id
_entity_poly.type
_entity_poly.pdbx_seq_one_letter_code
_entity_poly.pdbx_strand_id
1 'polypeptide(L)'
;MTQPQHLRHDYRHFQPITTRWHDNDLYGHVNNVVYYGFFDSAVNTYLIERGGLDIHDGQVVGFVVSSACDYFASIAFPERIEVGLRVGKLGNSSVQYELAIFKAGEDEACAAGRFVHVFVDRRSNRPVPIPEPLREALAALLVG
;
A
#
# COMPACT_ATOMS: atom_id res chain seq x y z
N MET A 1 -12.90 -7.03 -22.32
CA MET A 1 -12.51 -7.80 -21.13
C MET A 1 -12.88 -6.94 -19.94
N THR A 2 -13.76 -7.41 -19.06
CA THR A 2 -14.13 -6.69 -17.85
C THR A 2 -12.90 -6.66 -16.94
N GLN A 3 -12.49 -5.48 -16.46
CA GLN A 3 -11.43 -5.40 -15.46
C GLN A 3 -11.85 -6.20 -14.22
N PRO A 4 -10.93 -6.92 -13.56
CA PRO A 4 -11.25 -7.60 -12.31
C PRO A 4 -11.79 -6.60 -11.30
N GLN A 5 -12.94 -6.92 -10.72
CA GLN A 5 -13.56 -6.09 -9.69
C GLN A 5 -12.78 -6.28 -8.38
N HIS A 6 -12.30 -5.18 -7.82
CA HIS A 6 -11.62 -5.18 -6.52
C HIS A 6 -12.64 -4.85 -5.43
N LEU A 7 -12.95 -5.83 -4.60
CA LEU A 7 -13.95 -5.71 -3.55
C LEU A 7 -13.27 -5.59 -2.19
N ARG A 8 -13.93 -4.88 -1.28
CA ARG A 8 -13.43 -4.64 0.07
C ARG A 8 -13.06 -5.94 0.80
N HIS A 9 -13.87 -6.99 0.68
CA HIS A 9 -13.60 -8.27 1.34
C HIS A 9 -12.36 -9.01 0.84
N ASP A 10 -11.77 -8.58 -0.29
CA ASP A 10 -10.55 -9.17 -0.82
C ASP A 10 -9.28 -8.69 -0.09
N TYR A 11 -9.39 -7.69 0.80
CA TYR A 11 -8.27 -7.07 1.52
C TYR A 11 -8.29 -7.44 3.01
N ARG A 12 -7.12 -7.47 3.65
CA ARG A 12 -6.95 -7.98 5.03
C ARG A 12 -6.79 -6.90 6.08
N HIS A 13 -6.31 -5.73 5.67
CA HIS A 13 -6.11 -4.59 6.55
C HIS A 13 -6.62 -3.32 5.88
N PHE A 14 -7.10 -2.36 6.69
CA PHE A 14 -7.63 -1.10 6.22
C PHE A 14 -7.01 0.05 7.00
N GLN A 15 -6.45 1.01 6.26
CA GLN A 15 -5.89 2.24 6.81
C GLN A 15 -6.77 3.42 6.40
N PRO A 16 -7.45 4.11 7.35
CA PRO A 16 -8.16 5.34 7.03
C PRO A 16 -7.16 6.46 6.69
N ILE A 17 -7.43 7.17 5.59
CA ILE A 17 -6.64 8.34 5.16
C ILE A 17 -7.60 9.51 4.90
N THR A 18 -7.22 10.69 5.40
CA THR A 18 -7.95 11.93 5.12
C THR A 18 -7.30 12.64 3.95
N THR A 19 -8.09 12.94 2.92
CA THR A 19 -7.64 13.75 1.79
C THR A 19 -7.30 15.17 2.23
N ARG A 20 -6.43 15.84 1.48
CA ARG A 20 -5.97 17.21 1.72
C ARG A 20 -6.42 18.12 0.59
N TRP A 21 -6.52 19.42 0.86
CA TRP A 21 -6.88 20.42 -0.15
C TRP A 21 -6.02 20.32 -1.42
N HIS A 22 -4.71 20.10 -1.25
CA HIS A 22 -3.75 20.02 -2.36
C HIS A 22 -3.76 18.67 -3.10
N ASP A 23 -4.51 17.67 -2.61
CA ASP A 23 -4.60 16.39 -3.30
C ASP A 23 -5.39 16.54 -4.61
N ASN A 24 -6.36 17.45 -4.64
CA ASN A 24 -7.10 17.79 -5.85
C ASN A 24 -6.22 18.58 -6.83
N ASP A 25 -6.22 18.17 -8.09
CA ASP A 25 -5.65 18.97 -9.18
C ASP A 25 -6.67 19.93 -9.80
N LEU A 26 -6.26 20.60 -10.88
CA LEU A 26 -7.09 21.57 -11.61
C LEU A 26 -8.42 20.98 -12.11
N TYR A 27 -8.49 19.65 -12.30
CA TYR A 27 -9.70 18.97 -12.77
C TYR A 27 -10.68 18.64 -11.63
N GLY A 28 -10.37 19.01 -10.38
CA GLY A 28 -11.31 18.90 -9.25
C GLY A 28 -11.38 17.51 -8.60
N HIS A 29 -10.46 16.62 -8.94
CA HIS A 29 -10.33 15.29 -8.37
C HIS A 29 -8.92 15.07 -7.85
N VAL A 30 -8.74 14.09 -6.97
CA VAL A 30 -7.42 13.72 -6.47
C VAL A 30 -6.53 13.29 -7.62
N ASN A 31 -5.36 13.91 -7.74
CA ASN A 31 -4.41 13.63 -8.80
C ASN A 31 -3.90 12.18 -8.71
N ASN A 32 -3.70 11.55 -9.87
CA ASN A 32 -3.25 10.16 -9.96
C ASN A 32 -1.94 9.87 -9.18
N VAL A 33 -1.02 10.82 -9.11
CA VAL A 33 0.26 10.64 -8.38
C VAL A 33 0.04 10.50 -6.86
N VAL A 34 -1.00 11.16 -6.32
CA VAL A 34 -1.28 11.17 -4.88
C VAL A 34 -1.67 9.77 -4.38
N TYR A 35 -2.28 8.93 -5.22
CA TYR A 35 -2.64 7.55 -4.88
C TYR A 35 -1.42 6.72 -4.45
N TYR A 36 -0.27 6.92 -5.08
CA TYR A 36 0.98 6.24 -4.67
C TYR A 36 1.42 6.68 -3.27
N GLY A 37 1.21 7.95 -2.92
CA GLY A 37 1.45 8.45 -1.56
C GLY A 37 0.52 7.81 -0.52
N PHE A 38 -0.74 7.54 -0.90
CA PHE A 38 -1.67 6.79 -0.05
C PHE A 38 -1.23 5.34 0.14
N PHE A 39 -0.75 4.68 -0.92
CA PHE A 39 -0.24 3.31 -0.85
C PHE A 39 1.01 3.20 0.03
N ASP A 40 1.98 4.10 -0.17
CA ASP A 40 3.18 4.16 0.65
C ASP A 40 2.83 4.40 2.13
N SER A 41 1.90 5.31 2.39
CA SER A 41 1.45 5.62 3.76
C SER A 41 0.82 4.40 4.41
N ALA A 42 -0.09 3.69 3.73
CA ALA A 42 -0.78 2.54 4.27
C ALA A 42 0.19 1.38 4.59
N VAL A 43 1.09 1.05 3.66
CA VAL A 43 2.06 -0.03 3.87
C VAL A 43 3.03 0.32 4.99
N ASN A 44 3.66 1.50 4.94
CA ASN A 44 4.68 1.82 5.94
C ASN A 44 4.07 2.01 7.33
N THR A 45 2.85 2.53 7.44
CA THR A 45 2.12 2.55 8.73
C THR A 45 1.97 1.14 9.28
N TYR A 46 1.50 0.19 8.46
CA TYR A 46 1.36 -1.20 8.88
C TYR A 46 2.70 -1.83 9.29
N LEU A 47 3.75 -1.64 8.49
CA LEU A 47 5.08 -2.19 8.79
C LEU A 47 5.67 -1.63 10.09
N ILE A 48 5.47 -0.35 10.38
CA ILE A 48 5.94 0.29 11.62
C ILE A 48 5.14 -0.25 12.81
N GLU A 49 3.81 -0.18 12.76
CA GLU A 49 2.95 -0.48 13.91
C GLU A 49 2.85 -1.98 14.20
N ARG A 50 2.92 -2.83 13.18
CA ARG A 50 2.68 -4.28 13.30
C ARG A 50 3.92 -5.11 13.05
N GLY A 51 4.81 -4.66 12.16
CA GLY A 51 6.05 -5.35 11.81
C GLY A 51 7.30 -4.85 12.55
N GLY A 52 7.18 -3.79 13.36
CA GLY A 52 8.31 -3.21 14.09
C GLY A 52 9.38 -2.58 13.20
N LEU A 53 9.01 -2.12 12.00
CA LEU A 53 9.93 -1.39 11.12
C LEU A 53 10.38 -0.09 11.78
N ASP A 54 11.70 0.04 12.01
CA ASP A 54 12.31 1.29 12.43
C ASP A 54 12.87 2.05 11.21
N ILE A 55 12.15 3.09 10.79
CA ILE A 55 12.53 3.93 9.64
C ILE A 55 13.64 4.93 9.96
N HIS A 56 13.89 5.21 11.24
CA HIS A 56 14.90 6.17 11.67
C HIS A 56 16.26 5.51 11.78
N ASP A 57 16.37 4.43 12.56
CA ASP A 57 17.66 3.81 12.92
C ASP A 57 17.79 2.34 12.51
N GLY A 58 16.72 1.73 11.97
CA GLY A 58 16.71 0.33 11.55
C GLY A 58 17.78 0.01 10.49
N GLN A 59 18.41 -1.17 10.64
CA GLN A 59 19.45 -1.64 9.72
C GLN A 59 18.89 -2.17 8.40
N VAL A 60 17.60 -2.51 8.35
CA VAL A 60 16.92 -3.04 7.15
C VAL A 60 15.84 -2.06 6.73
N VAL A 61 15.82 -1.72 5.44
CA VAL A 61 14.84 -0.80 4.84
C VAL A 61 14.20 -1.42 3.60
N GLY A 62 12.97 -1.02 3.27
CA GLY A 62 12.28 -1.47 2.05
C GLY A 62 12.47 -0.48 0.91
N PHE A 63 12.92 -0.94 -0.25
CA PHE A 63 12.96 -0.15 -1.48
C PHE A 63 11.82 -0.55 -2.40
N VAL A 64 11.07 0.45 -2.90
CA VAL A 64 10.06 0.26 -3.94
C VAL A 64 10.79 0.04 -5.27
N VAL A 65 10.67 -1.15 -5.86
CA VAL A 65 11.34 -1.51 -7.13
C VAL A 65 10.39 -1.53 -8.34
N SER A 66 9.08 -1.57 -8.08
CA SER A 66 8.04 -1.42 -9.11
C SER A 66 6.72 -1.05 -8.47
N SER A 67 5.89 -0.30 -9.18
CA SER A 67 4.53 0.04 -8.80
C SER A 67 3.63 0.20 -10.04
N ALA A 68 2.33 -0.03 -9.86
CA ALA A 68 1.30 0.20 -10.87
C ALA A 68 -0.04 0.52 -10.18
N CYS A 69 -0.89 1.30 -10.85
CA CYS A 69 -2.22 1.64 -10.38
C CYS A 69 -3.19 1.75 -11.56
N ASP A 70 -4.34 1.13 -11.41
CA ASP A 70 -5.51 1.28 -12.28
C ASP A 70 -6.56 2.14 -11.56
N TYR A 71 -7.25 3.01 -12.32
CA TYR A 71 -8.21 3.98 -11.79
C TYR A 71 -9.60 3.72 -12.39
N PHE A 72 -10.59 3.49 -11.54
CA PHE A 72 -11.94 3.08 -11.92
C PHE A 72 -12.98 4.18 -11.68
N ALA A 73 -12.84 4.91 -10.57
CA ALA A 73 -13.70 6.04 -10.21
C ALA A 73 -12.88 7.13 -9.51
N SER A 74 -13.30 8.39 -9.65
CA SER A 74 -12.61 9.51 -9.01
C SER A 74 -13.00 9.67 -7.53
N ILE A 75 -12.00 10.03 -6.73
CA ILE A 75 -12.17 10.59 -5.39
C ILE A 75 -11.79 12.07 -5.41
N ALA A 76 -12.31 12.86 -4.47
CA ALA A 76 -12.02 14.28 -4.35
C ALA A 76 -11.97 14.71 -2.87
N PHE A 77 -11.09 15.64 -2.52
CA PHE A 77 -11.18 16.33 -1.23
C PHE A 77 -12.56 17.00 -1.06
N PRO A 78 -13.22 16.94 0.12
CA PRO A 78 -12.75 16.42 1.41
C PRO A 78 -13.23 14.99 1.74
N GLU A 79 -13.44 14.14 0.74
CA GLU A 79 -13.88 12.75 0.98
C GLU A 79 -12.92 12.01 1.91
N ARG A 80 -13.50 11.17 2.79
CA ARG A 80 -12.76 10.22 3.62
C ARG A 80 -12.58 8.93 2.84
N ILE A 81 -11.36 8.42 2.84
CA ILE A 81 -11.02 7.19 2.12
C ILE A 81 -10.40 6.17 3.07
N GLU A 82 -10.44 4.91 2.66
CA GLU A 82 -9.71 3.82 3.29
C GLU A 82 -8.87 3.09 2.25
N VAL A 83 -7.62 2.80 2.59
CA VAL A 83 -6.74 1.97 1.77
C VAL A 83 -6.82 0.54 2.29
N GLY A 84 -7.39 -0.35 1.48
CA GLY A 84 -7.31 -1.79 1.68
C GLY A 84 -5.92 -2.29 1.32
N LEU A 85 -5.35 -3.15 2.16
CA LEU A 85 -4.03 -3.72 2.01
C LEU A 85 -4.08 -5.25 2.14
N ARG A 86 -3.39 -5.94 1.22
CA ARG A 86 -3.06 -7.37 1.30
C ARG A 86 -1.69 -7.64 0.70
N VAL A 87 -1.17 -8.83 0.95
CA VAL A 87 0.07 -9.32 0.32
C VAL A 87 -0.30 -10.38 -0.70
N GLY A 88 0.01 -10.14 -1.98
CA GLY A 88 -0.21 -11.13 -3.06
C GLY A 88 0.94 -12.11 -3.21
N LYS A 89 2.15 -11.74 -2.77
CA LYS A 89 3.32 -12.62 -2.78
C LYS A 89 4.33 -12.24 -1.70
N LEU A 90 4.75 -13.22 -0.91
CA LEU A 90 5.81 -13.07 0.10
C LEU A 90 7.01 -13.96 -0.26
N GLY A 91 8.15 -13.34 -0.56
CA GLY A 91 9.40 -14.01 -0.88
C GLY A 91 10.41 -14.02 0.28
N ASN A 92 11.67 -14.33 -0.03
CA ASN A 92 12.74 -14.29 0.97
C ASN A 92 13.15 -12.87 1.34
N SER A 93 13.48 -12.04 0.34
CA SER A 93 13.92 -10.64 0.51
C SER A 93 12.95 -9.63 -0.08
N SER A 94 11.82 -10.08 -0.66
CA SER A 94 10.87 -9.22 -1.34
C SER A 94 9.42 -9.58 -1.02
N VAL A 95 8.54 -8.61 -1.21
CA VAL A 95 7.10 -8.74 -1.00
C VAL A 95 6.36 -7.89 -2.02
N GLN A 96 5.29 -8.44 -2.59
CA GLN A 96 4.35 -7.73 -3.46
C GLN A 96 3.09 -7.42 -2.66
N TYR A 97 2.80 -6.13 -2.52
CA TYR A 97 1.57 -5.62 -1.95
C TYR A 97 0.53 -5.43 -3.05
N GLU A 98 -0.72 -5.64 -2.68
CA GLU A 98 -1.87 -5.27 -3.49
C GLU A 98 -2.76 -4.37 -2.64
N LEU A 99 -3.15 -3.24 -3.22
CA LEU A 99 -3.88 -2.19 -2.53
C LEU A 99 -5.10 -1.77 -3.31
N ALA A 100 -6.11 -1.25 -2.61
CA ALA A 100 -7.23 -0.57 -3.23
C ALA A 100 -7.68 0.61 -2.37
N ILE A 101 -8.22 1.63 -3.03
CA ILE A 101 -8.81 2.79 -2.37
C ILE A 101 -10.32 2.67 -2.42
N PHE A 102 -10.95 2.77 -1.25
CA PHE A 102 -12.40 2.78 -1.08
C PHE A 102 -12.83 4.13 -0.53
N LYS A 103 -13.97 4.64 -0.98
CA LYS A 103 -14.67 5.70 -0.24
C LYS A 103 -15.25 5.10 1.03
N ALA A 104 -15.33 5.90 2.09
CA ALA A 104 -15.85 5.43 3.37
C ALA A 104 -17.29 4.89 3.20
N GLY A 105 -17.50 3.62 3.56
CA GLY A 105 -18.79 2.94 3.46
C GLY A 105 -19.09 2.29 2.11
N GLU A 106 -18.17 2.32 1.15
CA GLU A 106 -18.31 1.65 -0.15
C GLU A 106 -17.49 0.35 -0.22
N ASP A 107 -18.03 -0.63 -0.95
CA ASP A 107 -17.41 -1.95 -1.13
C ASP A 107 -16.58 -2.07 -2.41
N GLU A 108 -16.81 -1.20 -3.39
CA GLU A 108 -16.10 -1.18 -4.67
C GLU A 108 -14.90 -0.24 -4.63
N ALA A 109 -13.77 -0.69 -5.17
CA ALA A 109 -12.57 0.14 -5.23
C ALA A 109 -12.72 1.27 -6.27
N CYS A 110 -12.33 2.48 -5.89
CA CYS A 110 -12.14 3.61 -6.81
C CYS A 110 -10.84 3.48 -7.62
N ALA A 111 -9.82 2.86 -7.03
CA ALA A 111 -8.55 2.55 -7.67
C ALA A 111 -7.94 1.32 -7.02
N ALA A 112 -7.15 0.56 -7.79
CA ALA A 112 -6.39 -0.57 -7.28
C ALA A 112 -4.97 -0.54 -7.81
N GLY A 113 -4.02 -0.88 -6.95
CA GLY A 113 -2.60 -0.84 -7.28
C GLY A 113 -1.84 -2.01 -6.72
N ARG A 114 -0.60 -2.13 -7.16
CA ARG A 114 0.39 -3.05 -6.63
C ARG A 114 1.74 -2.38 -6.56
N PHE A 115 2.53 -2.74 -5.56
CA PHE A 115 3.95 -2.40 -5.58
C PHE A 115 4.80 -3.44 -4.86
N VAL A 116 6.09 -3.44 -5.16
CA VAL A 116 7.04 -4.44 -4.65
C VAL A 116 8.08 -3.75 -3.78
N HIS A 117 8.21 -4.22 -2.53
CA HIS A 117 9.39 -3.94 -1.72
C HIS A 117 10.45 -5.02 -1.90
N VAL A 118 11.70 -4.58 -2.01
CA VAL A 118 12.87 -5.41 -1.71
C VAL A 118 13.51 -4.86 -0.44
N PHE A 119 13.67 -5.72 0.57
CA PHE A 119 14.33 -5.38 1.81
C PHE A 119 15.84 -5.48 1.65
N VAL A 120 16.55 -4.43 2.06
CA VAL A 120 17.99 -4.29 1.89
C VAL A 120 18.65 -3.87 3.19
N ASP A 121 19.91 -4.26 3.37
CA ASP A 121 20.78 -3.65 4.39
C ASP A 121 21.00 -2.18 4.06
N ARG A 122 20.71 -1.29 5.00
CA ARG A 122 20.68 0.16 4.82
C ARG A 122 22.03 0.76 4.45
N ARG A 123 23.14 0.13 4.86
CA ARG A 123 24.49 0.65 4.59
C ARG A 123 25.00 0.25 3.22
N SER A 124 24.74 -0.99 2.83
CA SER A 124 25.29 -1.59 1.60
C SER A 124 24.31 -1.62 0.43
N ASN A 125 23.01 -1.36 0.68
CA ASN A 125 21.91 -1.52 -0.27
C ASN A 125 21.82 -2.93 -0.88
N ARG A 126 22.37 -3.95 -0.20
CA ARG A 126 22.31 -5.33 -0.66
C ARG A 126 21.04 -6.00 -0.14
N PRO A 127 20.34 -6.80 -0.97
CA PRO A 127 19.17 -7.55 -0.52
C PRO A 127 19.48 -8.45 0.67
N VAL A 128 18.60 -8.43 1.67
CA VAL A 128 18.67 -9.29 2.86
C VAL A 128 17.33 -9.99 3.08
N PRO A 129 17.31 -11.13 3.78
CA PRO A 129 16.05 -11.75 4.19
C PRO A 129 15.18 -10.75 4.97
N ILE A 130 13.87 -10.77 4.74
CA ILE A 130 12.91 -9.98 5.51
C ILE A 130 13.03 -10.40 6.99
N PRO A 131 13.29 -9.46 7.93
CA PRO A 131 13.36 -9.75 9.36
C PRO A 131 12.10 -10.42 9.88
N GLU A 132 12.23 -11.29 10.88
CA GLU A 132 11.13 -12.15 11.35
C GLU A 132 9.87 -11.38 11.77
N PRO A 133 9.94 -10.30 12.58
CA PRO A 133 8.73 -9.55 12.95
C PRO A 133 7.99 -8.95 11.75
N LEU A 134 8.74 -8.48 10.75
CA LEU A 134 8.16 -7.99 9.49
C LEU A 134 7.54 -9.13 8.68
N ARG A 135 8.24 -10.28 8.60
CA ARG A 135 7.74 -11.45 7.88
C ARG A 135 6.44 -11.97 8.48
N GLU A 136 6.35 -12.07 9.81
CA GLU A 136 5.13 -12.50 10.51
C GLU A 136 3.96 -11.55 10.24
N ALA A 137 4.18 -10.24 10.34
CA ALA A 137 3.15 -9.24 10.02
C ALA A 137 2.70 -9.33 8.55
N LEU A 138 3.64 -9.45 7.61
CA LEU A 138 3.32 -9.60 6.19
C LEU A 138 2.59 -10.91 5.88
N ALA A 139 2.95 -12.01 6.55
CA ALA A 139 2.30 -13.30 6.38
C ALA A 139 0.82 -13.26 6.81
N ALA A 140 0.48 -12.46 7.83
CA ALA A 140 -0.91 -12.25 8.24
C ALA A 140 -1.79 -11.56 7.19
N LEU A 141 -1.16 -10.89 6.20
CA LEU A 141 -1.84 -10.24 5.09
C LEU A 141 -1.85 -11.06 3.80
N LEU A 142 -1.18 -12.23 3.79
CA LEU A 142 -1.02 -13.04 2.58
C LEU A 142 -2.36 -13.60 2.10
N VAL A 143 -2.65 -13.40 0.83
CA VAL A 143 -3.76 -14.04 0.10
C VAL A 143 -3.17 -14.97 -0.96
N GLY A 144 -3.72 -16.19 -1.04
CA GLY A 144 -3.24 -17.26 -1.92
C GLY A 144 -3.65 -17.12 -3.36
#